data_AF-A0A401GB70-F1
#
_entry.id   AF-A0A401GB70-F1
#
_cell.length_a   1.000
_cell.length_b   1.000
_cell.length_c   1.000
_cell.angle_alpha   90.00
_cell.angle_beta   90.00
_cell.angle_gamma   90.00
#
_symmetry.space_group_name_H-M   'P 1'
#
loop_
_entity.id
_entity.type
_entity.pdbx_description
1 polymer ?
#
loop_
_entity_poly.entity_id
_entity_poly.type
_entity_poly.pdbx_seq_one_letter_code
_entity_poly.pdbx_strand_id
1 'polypeptide(L)'
;MRLRPDCSQLLPPPPPSSVAMASLANVFYNSLVKRNSVYVTSIFAGAFAFGVGFDVAITSFWDNWNKGKQWKDIREKYIQNDSTAN
;
A
#
# COMPACT_ATOMS: atom_id res chain seq x y z
N MET A 1 -37.04 55.91 -9.82
CA MET A 1 -36.16 54.94 -9.13
C MET A 1 -35.70 53.90 -10.16
N ARG A 2 -34.57 54.14 -10.85
CA ARG A 2 -34.00 53.16 -11.80
C ARG A 2 -32.91 52.40 -11.06
N LEU A 3 -33.16 51.12 -10.79
CA LEU A 3 -32.14 50.22 -10.24
C LEU A 3 -30.98 50.18 -11.23
N ARG A 4 -29.77 50.42 -10.73
CA ARG A 4 -28.54 50.21 -11.53
C ARG A 4 -28.51 48.73 -11.91
N PRO A 5 -28.16 48.37 -13.16
CA PRO A 5 -27.93 46.97 -13.49
C PRO A 5 -26.76 46.45 -12.66
N ASP A 6 -26.95 45.29 -12.04
CA ASP A 6 -25.95 44.66 -11.19
C ASP A 6 -24.75 44.22 -12.05
N CYS A 7 -23.58 44.79 -11.75
CA CYS A 7 -22.32 44.51 -12.45
C CYS A 7 -21.85 43.05 -12.30
N SER A 8 -22.49 42.26 -11.44
CA SER A 8 -22.23 40.82 -11.27
C SER A 8 -22.60 39.97 -12.51
N GLN A 9 -23.40 40.50 -13.43
CA GLN A 9 -23.86 39.80 -14.64
C GLN A 9 -22.90 39.91 -15.85
N LEU A 10 -21.81 40.68 -15.75
CA LEU A 10 -20.86 40.90 -16.86
C LEU A 10 -19.62 39.99 -16.83
N LEU A 11 -19.51 39.10 -15.85
CA LEU A 11 -18.43 38.11 -15.81
C LEU A 11 -18.89 36.82 -16.50
N PRO A 12 -18.15 36.30 -17.50
CA PRO A 12 -18.45 34.99 -18.07
C PRO A 12 -18.45 33.93 -16.96
N PRO A 13 -19.34 32.92 -17.03
CA PRO A 13 -19.32 31.82 -16.08
C PRO A 13 -17.92 31.18 -16.07
N PRO A 14 -17.36 30.85 -14.89
CA PRO A 14 -16.06 30.22 -14.82
C PRO A 14 -16.07 28.93 -15.65
N PRO A 15 -15.01 28.64 -16.42
CA PRO A 15 -14.94 27.41 -17.19
C PRO A 15 -15.07 26.20 -16.25
N PRO A 16 -15.78 25.12 -16.65
CA PRO A 16 -15.82 23.91 -15.87
C PRO A 16 -14.38 23.43 -15.69
N SER A 17 -13.94 23.31 -14.44
CA SER A 17 -12.63 22.75 -14.12
C SER A 17 -12.60 21.31 -14.63
N SER A 18 -11.80 21.07 -15.67
CA SER A 18 -11.54 19.74 -16.22
C SER A 18 -10.78 18.90 -15.18
N VAL A 19 -11.51 18.34 -14.21
CA VAL A 19 -10.93 17.44 -13.22
C VAL A 19 -10.66 16.11 -13.92
N ALA A 20 -9.39 15.85 -14.23
CA ALA A 20 -8.94 14.55 -14.69
C ALA A 20 -9.25 13.50 -13.61
N MET A 21 -10.14 12.57 -13.93
CA MET A 21 -10.62 11.52 -13.04
C MET A 21 -9.56 10.44 -12.80
N ALA A 22 -8.65 10.66 -11.85
CA ALA A 22 -7.92 9.56 -11.21
C ALA A 22 -8.88 8.85 -10.24
N SER A 23 -9.84 8.08 -10.78
CA SER A 23 -10.98 7.51 -10.05
C SER A 23 -10.54 6.71 -8.81
N LEU A 24 -9.51 5.85 -8.95
CA LEU A 24 -9.01 5.03 -7.84
C LEU A 24 -8.31 5.86 -6.76
N ALA A 25 -7.50 6.85 -7.15
CA ALA A 25 -6.82 7.72 -6.19
C ALA A 25 -7.83 8.58 -5.41
N ASN A 26 -8.90 9.03 -6.07
CA ASN A 26 -9.99 9.74 -5.40
C ASN A 26 -10.75 8.83 -4.43
N VAL A 27 -11.03 7.57 -4.80
CA VAL A 27 -11.65 6.60 -3.89
C VAL A 27 -10.75 6.32 -2.69
N PHE A 28 -9.46 6.08 -2.91
CA PHE A 28 -8.48 5.86 -1.84
C PHE A 28 -8.39 7.07 -0.89
N TYR A 29 -8.25 8.28 -1.44
CA TYR A 29 -8.15 9.50 -0.64
C TYR A 29 -9.40 9.72 0.21
N ASN A 30 -10.59 9.63 -0.39
CA ASN A 30 -11.84 9.83 0.34
C ASN A 30 -12.11 8.75 1.39
N SER A 31 -11.61 7.52 1.18
CA SER A 31 -11.88 6.38 2.07
C SER A 31 -10.87 6.30 3.24
N LEU A 32 -9.58 6.50 2.97
CA LEU A 32 -8.51 6.21 3.93
C LEU A 32 -7.75 7.45 4.41
N VAL A 33 -7.55 8.45 3.54
CA VAL A 33 -6.65 9.57 3.85
C VAL A 33 -7.38 10.79 4.40
N LYS A 34 -8.60 11.06 3.93
CA LYS A 34 -9.33 12.30 4.22
C LYS A 34 -9.71 12.48 5.70
N ARG A 35 -9.97 11.39 6.42
CA ARG A 35 -10.39 11.44 7.84
C ARG A 35 -9.21 11.08 8.74
N ASN A 36 -8.76 12.03 9.57
CA ASN A 36 -7.60 11.87 10.46
C ASN A 36 -7.63 10.60 11.31
N SER A 37 -8.79 10.25 11.89
CA SER A 37 -8.94 9.05 12.72
C SER A 37 -8.79 7.75 11.92
N VAL A 38 -9.24 7.74 10.67
CA VAL A 38 -9.13 6.58 9.77
C VAL A 38 -7.70 6.47 9.25
N TYR A 39 -7.07 7.59 8.93
CA TYR A 39 -5.73 7.63 8.38
C TYR A 39 -4.69 6.96 9.28
N VAL A 40 -4.55 7.43 10.53
CA VAL A 40 -3.55 6.89 11.46
C VAL A 40 -3.82 5.41 11.79
N THR A 41 -5.08 5.05 12.01
CA THR A 41 -5.48 3.66 12.27
C THR A 41 -5.17 2.74 11.08
N SER A 42 -5.44 3.21 9.85
CA SER A 42 -5.14 2.45 8.63
C SER A 42 -3.64 2.21 8.45
N ILE A 43 -2.79 3.17 8.85
CA ILE A 43 -1.33 3.01 8.81
C ILE A 43 -0.89 1.96 9.82
N PHE A 44 -1.39 2.00 11.06
CA PHE A 44 -1.00 0.99 12.06
C PHE A 44 -1.50 -0.41 11.71
N ALA A 45 -2.76 -0.53 11.27
CA ALA A 45 -3.30 -1.81 10.81
C ALA A 45 -2.51 -2.33 9.60
N GLY A 46 -2.23 -1.46 8.63
CA GLY A 46 -1.43 -1.76 7.45
C GLY A 46 0.00 -2.17 7.81
N ALA A 47 0.65 -1.47 8.73
CA ALA A 47 2.02 -1.76 9.16
C ALA A 47 2.14 -3.13 9.84
N PHE A 48 1.17 -3.49 10.70
CA PHE A 48 1.17 -4.80 11.35
C PHE A 48 0.93 -5.94 10.35
N ALA A 49 -0.11 -5.80 9.50
CA ALA A 49 -0.42 -6.80 8.49
C ALA A 49 0.70 -6.92 7.44
N PHE A 50 1.28 -5.80 7.01
CA PHE A 50 2.41 -5.76 6.09
C PHE A 50 3.65 -6.36 6.73
N GLY A 51 3.96 -6.08 7.99
CA GLY A 51 5.13 -6.67 8.66
C GLY A 51 5.14 -8.20 8.60
N VAL A 52 4.03 -8.83 8.99
CA VAL A 52 3.91 -10.30 8.97
C VAL A 52 3.89 -10.84 7.54
N GLY A 53 3.08 -10.23 6.65
CA GLY A 53 2.98 -10.69 5.27
C GLY A 53 4.29 -10.53 4.49
N PHE A 54 4.99 -9.42 4.71
CA PHE A 54 6.24 -9.09 4.04
C PHE A 54 7.39 -10.00 4.50
N ASP A 55 7.49 -10.30 5.79
CA ASP A 55 8.48 -11.25 6.31
C ASP A 55 8.34 -12.61 5.62
N VAL A 56 7.15 -13.20 5.65
CA VAL A 56 6.87 -14.49 5.01
C VAL A 56 7.10 -14.45 3.49
N ALA A 57 6.66 -13.37 2.83
CA ALA A 57 6.81 -13.21 1.39
C ALA A 57 8.28 -13.13 0.98
N ILE A 58 9.09 -12.32 1.69
CA ILE A 58 10.50 -12.16 1.37
C ILE A 58 11.31 -13.40 1.73
N THR A 59 11.04 -14.04 2.88
CA THR A 59 11.70 -15.32 3.23
C THR A 59 11.41 -16.37 2.20
N SER A 60 10.15 -16.57 1.81
CA SER A 60 9.80 -17.58 0.79
C SER A 60 10.40 -17.27 -0.59
N PHE A 61 10.44 -15.99 -0.98
CA PHE A 61 11.11 -15.55 -2.19
C PHE A 61 12.61 -15.86 -2.15
N TRP A 62 13.29 -15.51 -1.06
CA TRP A 62 14.71 -15.77 -0.86
C TRP A 62 15.04 -17.25 -0.83
N ASP A 63 14.20 -18.04 -0.18
CA ASP A 63 14.32 -19.48 -0.06
C ASP A 63 14.21 -20.14 -1.43
N ASN A 64 13.29 -19.68 -2.27
CA ASN A 64 13.11 -20.16 -3.62
C ASN A 64 14.27 -19.76 -4.54
N TRP A 65 14.80 -18.54 -4.38
CA TRP A 65 15.88 -18.05 -5.21
C TRP A 65 17.22 -18.71 -4.90
N ASN A 66 17.48 -19.04 -3.63
CA ASN A 66 18.76 -19.60 -3.17
C ASN A 66 18.69 -21.10 -2.86
N LYS A 67 17.76 -21.83 -3.47
CA LYS A 67 17.60 -23.28 -3.30
C LYS A 67 18.92 -24.01 -3.51
N GLY A 68 19.23 -24.95 -2.61
CA GLY A 68 20.42 -25.80 -2.67
C GLY A 68 21.70 -25.17 -2.15
N LYS A 69 21.72 -23.86 -1.86
CA LYS A 69 22.84 -23.18 -1.21
C LYS A 69 22.60 -22.90 0.27
N GLN A 70 21.38 -23.09 0.75
CA GLN A 70 21.02 -22.73 2.11
C GLN A 70 21.38 -23.87 3.06
N TRP A 71 21.85 -23.51 4.26
CA TRP A 71 22.18 -24.50 5.30
C TRP A 71 21.00 -25.43 5.58
N LYS A 72 19.76 -24.93 5.56
CA LYS A 72 18.55 -25.76 5.75
C LYS A 72 18.37 -26.87 4.70
N ASP A 73 18.88 -26.69 3.48
CA ASP A 73 18.82 -27.70 2.41
C ASP A 73 19.99 -28.70 2.51
N ILE A 74 21.09 -28.29 3.15
CA ILE A 74 22.34 -29.05 3.23
C ILE A 74 22.46 -29.83 4.55
N ARG A 75 21.87 -29.31 5.64
CA ARG A 75 22.00 -29.83 7.02
C ARG A 75 21.58 -31.29 7.16
N GLU A 76 20.60 -31.74 6.38
CA GLU A 76 20.04 -33.09 6.46
C GLU A 76 21.13 -34.14 6.24
N LYS A 77 22.08 -33.86 5.36
CA LYS A 77 23.22 -34.74 5.06
C LYS A 77 24.19 -34.90 6.24
N TYR A 78 24.27 -33.92 7.15
CA TYR A 78 25.22 -33.93 8.25
C TYR A 78 24.61 -34.54 9.52
N ILE A 79 23.36 -34.19 9.85
CA ILE A 79 22.66 -34.70 11.04
C ILE A 79 22.40 -36.22 10.94
N GLN A 80 22.18 -36.72 9.72
CA GLN A 80 21.90 -38.14 9.49
C GLN A 80 23.18 -39.01 9.58
N ASN A 81 24.35 -38.46 9.26
CA ASN A 81 25.63 -39.14 9.46
C ASN A 81 25.97 -39.30 10.95
N ASP A 82 25.66 -38.29 11.79
CA ASP A 82 25.92 -38.36 13.23
C ASP A 82 25.00 -39.34 13.97
N SER A 83 23.77 -39.54 13.49
CA SER A 83 22.78 -40.46 14.10
C SER A 83 22.93 -41.92 13.64
N THR A 84 23.61 -42.17 12.51
CA THR A 84 23.87 -43.53 12.01
C THR A 84 25.22 -44.08 12.52
N ALA A 85 26.02 -43.25 13.20
CA ALA A 85 27.34 -43.58 13.72
C ALA A 85 27.36 -43.90 15.24
N ASN A 86 26.19 -44.08 15.87
CA ASN A 86 26.05 -44.49 17.28
C ASN A 86 25.15 -45.73 17.40
#